data_AF-A0A124FCY8-F1
#
_entry.id   AF-A0A124FCY8-F1
#
_cell.length_a   1.000
_cell.length_b   1.000
_cell.length_c   1.000
_cell.angle_alpha   90.00
_cell.angle_beta   90.00
_cell.angle_gamma   90.00
#
_symmetry.space_group_name_H-M   'P 1'
#
loop_
_entity.id
_entity.type
_entity.pdbx_description
1 polymer ?
#
loop_
_entity_poly.entity_id
_entity_poly.type
_entity_poly.pdbx_seq_one_letter_code
_entity_poly.pdbx_strand_id
1 'polypeptide(L)'
;MAGTHCSLIATLGVEPQVVTITLDHLLKDGEKIDEVVVIYTDTKRVLDALSVVQKEFERESFYKGIELRCVPVVSDKGIVKDFCSERDIRGLMGTLYREVRRLRKKGTVHFCISGGRKVMGIMGMVVAQLLFGPDDKVWHLITEGWQPGSERCLHLSSGERVWLVPIPVLRWSEGKILMETVSELDDPNKVAHWYEKLNRASQMKRKKEFIEHWLTQAEREVVYLVCRGLGNAAIAAELYKSEQTVANQLRSVYEKFREWLGCTEGNVDRSRLIAEFAPYFALMEEEEEDNMVTN
;
A
#
# COMPACT_ATOMS: atom_id res chain seq x y z
N MET A 1 -15.08 9.03 -12.66
CA MET A 1 -14.72 8.49 -11.34
C MET A 1 -13.35 7.86 -11.50
N ALA A 2 -12.28 8.56 -11.13
CA ALA A 2 -10.94 7.96 -11.14
C ALA A 2 -10.82 7.17 -9.84
N GLY A 3 -10.89 5.84 -9.92
CA GLY A 3 -10.60 4.98 -8.77
C GLY A 3 -9.14 5.17 -8.36
N THR A 4 -8.85 5.09 -7.07
CA THR A 4 -7.47 5.01 -6.57
C THR A 4 -6.80 3.79 -7.22
N HIS A 5 -5.70 3.99 -7.95
CA HIS A 5 -4.98 2.90 -8.60
C HIS A 5 -4.47 1.92 -7.54
N CYS A 6 -4.63 0.62 -7.80
CA CYS A 6 -4.14 -0.42 -6.91
C CYS A 6 -3.34 -1.43 -7.73
N SER A 7 -2.13 -1.75 -7.29
CA SER A 7 -1.21 -2.55 -8.09
C SER A 7 -0.62 -3.69 -7.28
N LEU A 8 -0.45 -4.84 -7.92
CA LEU A 8 0.26 -5.98 -7.37
C LEU A 8 1.68 -6.01 -7.94
N ILE A 9 2.69 -6.12 -7.08
CA ILE A 9 4.05 -6.49 -7.45
C ILE A 9 4.37 -7.87 -6.88
N ALA A 10 4.94 -8.75 -7.68
CA ALA A 10 5.29 -10.11 -7.27
C ALA A 10 6.70 -10.47 -7.75
N THR A 11 7.52 -10.99 -6.85
CA THR A 11 8.78 -11.64 -7.23
C THR A 11 8.50 -13.03 -7.77
N LEU A 12 9.11 -13.39 -8.91
CA LEU A 12 8.86 -14.65 -9.59
C LEU A 12 10.04 -15.63 -9.47
N GLY A 13 9.71 -16.88 -9.18
CA GLY A 13 10.63 -18.01 -9.22
C GLY A 13 10.24 -18.99 -10.32
N VAL A 14 10.28 -20.29 -10.01
CA VAL A 14 9.89 -21.35 -10.95
C VAL A 14 8.40 -21.71 -10.86
N GLU A 15 7.67 -21.06 -9.96
CA GLU A 15 6.28 -21.31 -9.61
C GLU A 15 5.42 -20.13 -10.06
N PRO A 16 4.81 -20.19 -11.26
CA PRO A 16 4.00 -19.09 -11.80
C PRO A 16 2.74 -18.82 -10.96
N GLN A 17 2.21 -19.85 -10.32
CA GLN A 17 0.95 -19.78 -9.58
C GLN A 17 1.00 -18.87 -8.35
N VAL A 18 2.20 -18.53 -7.85
CA VAL A 18 2.35 -17.53 -6.78
C VAL A 18 1.75 -16.18 -7.20
N VAL A 19 1.90 -15.80 -8.47
CA VAL A 19 1.39 -14.54 -9.01
C VAL A 19 -0.14 -14.59 -9.11
N THR A 20 -0.67 -15.61 -9.77
CA THR A 20 -2.11 -15.74 -10.06
C THR A 20 -2.92 -15.95 -8.79
N ILE A 21 -2.48 -16.82 -7.88
CA ILE A 21 -3.21 -17.10 -6.63
C ILE A 21 -3.23 -15.88 -5.70
N THR A 22 -2.12 -15.14 -5.65
CA THR A 22 -2.10 -13.87 -4.90
C THR A 22 -3.12 -12.91 -5.50
N LEU A 23 -3.10 -12.73 -6.82
CA LEU A 23 -4.02 -11.84 -7.52
C LEU A 23 -5.48 -12.23 -7.30
N ASP A 24 -5.79 -13.52 -7.42
CA ASP A 24 -7.14 -14.07 -7.22
C ASP A 24 -7.66 -13.78 -5.81
N HIS A 25 -6.80 -13.93 -4.78
CA HIS A 25 -7.15 -13.58 -3.40
C HIS A 25 -7.46 -12.09 -3.26
N LEU A 26 -6.59 -11.22 -3.78
CA LEU A 26 -6.78 -9.77 -3.69
C LEU A 26 -8.06 -9.32 -4.39
N LEU A 27 -8.34 -9.85 -5.60
CA LEU A 27 -9.55 -9.56 -6.34
C LEU A 27 -10.80 -10.06 -5.62
N LYS A 28 -10.73 -11.26 -5.02
CA LYS A 28 -11.83 -11.83 -4.22
C LYS A 28 -12.13 -10.99 -2.98
N ASP A 29 -11.10 -10.42 -2.36
CA ASP A 29 -11.21 -9.52 -1.21
C ASP A 29 -11.67 -8.10 -1.60
N GLY A 30 -11.94 -7.85 -2.89
CA GLY A 30 -12.49 -6.61 -3.42
C GLY A 30 -11.46 -5.55 -3.77
N GLU A 31 -10.16 -5.88 -3.72
CA GLU A 31 -9.09 -4.97 -4.16
C GLU A 31 -9.18 -4.76 -5.67
N LYS A 32 -9.17 -3.50 -6.11
CA LYS A 32 -9.33 -3.14 -7.53
C LYS A 32 -7.97 -3.08 -8.24
N ILE A 33 -7.31 -4.24 -8.36
CA ILE A 33 -6.00 -4.32 -8.99
C ILE A 33 -6.11 -3.99 -10.48
N ASP A 34 -5.37 -2.99 -10.94
CA ASP A 34 -5.34 -2.55 -12.35
C ASP A 34 -3.98 -2.79 -13.04
N GLU A 35 -2.92 -3.02 -12.28
CA GLU A 35 -1.59 -3.30 -12.80
C GLU A 35 -0.91 -4.40 -11.97
N VAL A 36 -0.29 -5.36 -12.66
CA VAL A 36 0.49 -6.46 -12.07
C VAL A 36 1.92 -6.40 -12.60
N VAL A 37 2.89 -6.20 -11.71
CA VAL A 37 4.32 -6.17 -12.01
C VAL A 37 4.98 -7.46 -11.55
N VAL A 38 5.56 -8.20 -12.49
CA VAL A 38 6.27 -9.45 -12.21
C VAL A 38 7.78 -9.23 -12.34
N ILE A 39 8.51 -9.33 -11.23
CA ILE A 39 9.97 -9.15 -11.20
C ILE A 39 10.65 -10.51 -11.27
N TYR A 40 11.53 -10.70 -12.25
CA TYR A 40 12.11 -12.01 -12.56
C TYR A 40 13.62 -11.96 -12.88
N THR A 41 14.27 -13.12 -12.81
CA THR A 41 15.66 -13.33 -13.27
C THR A 41 15.71 -14.15 -14.56
N ASP A 42 16.77 -13.97 -15.35
CA ASP A 42 16.95 -14.60 -16.66
C ASP A 42 17.53 -16.02 -16.57
N THR A 43 16.75 -16.94 -15.99
CA THR A 43 17.02 -18.38 -16.12
C THR A 43 15.91 -19.04 -16.91
N LYS A 44 16.25 -20.08 -17.69
CA LYS A 44 15.25 -20.82 -18.50
C LYS A 44 14.01 -21.23 -17.69
N ARG A 45 14.19 -21.77 -16.47
CA ARG A 45 13.07 -22.22 -15.63
C ARG A 45 12.16 -21.07 -15.17
N VAL A 46 12.75 -19.89 -14.88
CA VAL A 46 11.97 -18.70 -14.50
C VAL A 46 11.29 -18.10 -15.73
N LEU A 47 11.93 -18.09 -16.89
CA LEU A 47 11.31 -17.68 -18.16
C LEU A 47 10.15 -18.60 -18.56
N ASP A 48 10.29 -19.92 -18.35
CA ASP A 48 9.20 -20.88 -18.57
C ASP A 48 8.00 -20.56 -17.66
N ALA A 49 8.24 -20.24 -16.38
CA ALA A 49 7.20 -19.78 -15.46
C ALA A 49 6.59 -18.43 -15.90
N LEU A 50 7.42 -17.47 -16.30
CA LEU A 50 6.97 -16.16 -16.77
C LEU A 50 6.06 -16.29 -18.00
N SER A 51 6.41 -17.17 -18.95
CA SER A 51 5.60 -17.44 -20.12
C SER A 51 4.23 -18.03 -19.76
N VAL A 52 4.15 -18.85 -18.70
CA VAL A 52 2.87 -19.36 -18.20
C VAL A 52 2.01 -18.22 -17.64
N VAL A 53 2.60 -17.30 -16.85
CA VAL A 53 1.88 -16.12 -16.36
C VAL A 53 1.40 -15.24 -17.51
N GLN A 54 2.26 -14.93 -18.48
CA GLN A 54 1.91 -14.12 -19.64
C GLN A 54 0.72 -14.69 -20.42
N LYS A 55 0.76 -16.00 -20.72
CA LYS A 55 -0.34 -16.70 -21.39
C LYS A 55 -1.65 -16.66 -20.61
N GLU A 56 -1.61 -16.63 -19.29
CA GLU A 56 -2.83 -16.52 -18.48
C GLU A 56 -3.45 -15.12 -18.60
N PHE A 57 -2.63 -14.06 -18.61
CA PHE A 57 -3.11 -12.68 -18.79
C PHE A 57 -3.57 -12.38 -20.23
N GLU A 58 -3.05 -13.10 -21.23
CA GLU A 58 -3.53 -13.02 -22.62
C GLU A 58 -4.93 -13.63 -22.80
N ARG A 59 -5.39 -14.48 -21.87
CA ARG A 59 -6.76 -15.01 -21.91
C ARG A 59 -7.73 -13.92 -21.50
N GLU A 60 -8.46 -13.38 -22.48
CA GLU A 60 -9.37 -12.24 -22.30
C GLU A 60 -10.43 -12.39 -21.18
N SER A 61 -10.71 -13.62 -20.73
CA SER A 61 -11.78 -13.90 -19.78
C SER A 61 -11.39 -13.73 -18.30
N PHE A 62 -10.11 -13.88 -17.93
CA PHE A 62 -9.75 -14.08 -16.51
C PHE A 62 -9.26 -12.81 -15.81
N TYR A 63 -8.30 -12.08 -16.40
CA TYR A 63 -7.74 -10.83 -15.84
C TYR A 63 -8.04 -9.61 -16.70
N LYS A 64 -9.29 -9.51 -17.17
CA LYS A 64 -9.72 -8.45 -18.09
C LYS A 64 -9.51 -7.06 -17.47
N GLY A 65 -8.77 -6.21 -18.18
CA GLY A 65 -8.53 -4.83 -17.78
C GLY A 65 -7.37 -4.63 -16.80
N ILE A 66 -6.63 -5.70 -16.46
CA ILE A 66 -5.43 -5.64 -15.62
C ILE A 66 -4.20 -5.65 -16.52
N GLU A 67 -3.36 -4.62 -16.43
CA GLU A 67 -2.11 -4.54 -17.20
C GLU A 67 -1.04 -5.46 -16.59
N LEU A 68 -0.48 -6.39 -17.37
CA LEU A 68 0.69 -7.18 -16.95
C LEU A 68 1.99 -6.53 -17.43
N ARG A 69 2.89 -6.26 -16.49
CA ARG A 69 4.25 -5.79 -16.80
C ARG A 69 5.31 -6.72 -16.23
N CYS A 70 6.11 -7.31 -17.13
CA CYS A 70 7.22 -8.18 -16.76
C CYS A 70 8.52 -7.37 -16.70
N VAL A 71 9.18 -7.34 -15.54
CA VAL A 71 10.38 -6.51 -15.31
C VAL A 71 11.57 -7.41 -14.95
N PRO A 72 12.59 -7.51 -15.82
CA PRO A 72 13.80 -8.24 -15.48
C PRO A 72 14.59 -7.50 -14.41
N VAL A 73 15.26 -8.24 -13.54
CA VAL A 73 16.30 -7.69 -12.67
C VAL A 73 17.52 -7.34 -13.53
N VAL A 74 17.97 -6.08 -13.46
CA VAL A 74 19.10 -5.58 -14.25
C VAL A 74 20.22 -5.10 -13.34
N SER A 75 21.44 -5.57 -13.59
CA SER A 75 22.69 -5.06 -13.01
C SER A 75 23.48 -4.23 -14.02
N ASP A 76 24.64 -3.72 -13.61
CA ASP A 76 25.60 -3.02 -14.49
C ASP A 76 26.08 -3.88 -15.68
N LYS A 77 25.99 -5.21 -15.56
CA LYS A 77 26.39 -6.18 -16.59
C LYS A 77 25.24 -6.69 -17.48
N GLY A 78 24.03 -6.17 -17.28
CA GLY A 78 22.83 -6.60 -18.01
C GLY A 78 21.84 -7.36 -17.13
N ILE A 79 21.02 -8.20 -17.75
CA ILE A 79 19.95 -8.92 -17.03
C ILE A 79 20.58 -9.98 -16.12
N VAL A 80 20.15 -9.99 -14.85
CA VAL A 80 20.63 -10.92 -13.83
C VAL A 80 20.00 -12.30 -14.06
N LYS A 81 20.85 -13.32 -14.21
CA LYS A 81 20.42 -14.72 -14.33
C LYS A 81 20.17 -15.35 -12.95
N ASP A 82 21.14 -15.22 -12.06
CA ASP A 82 21.04 -15.61 -10.65
C ASP A 82 21.88 -14.65 -9.79
N PHE A 83 21.68 -14.67 -8.48
CA PHE A 83 22.37 -13.79 -7.53
C PHE A 83 23.69 -14.42 -7.07
N CYS A 84 24.78 -14.09 -7.76
CA CYS A 84 26.11 -14.63 -7.48
C CYS A 84 27.09 -13.56 -6.96
N SER A 85 26.67 -12.29 -6.90
CA SER A 85 27.52 -11.19 -6.48
C SER A 85 26.75 -10.06 -5.81
N GLU A 86 27.47 -9.19 -5.09
CA GLU A 86 26.89 -7.95 -4.54
C GLU A 86 26.27 -7.06 -5.62
N ARG A 87 26.84 -7.08 -6.84
CA ARG A 87 26.32 -6.29 -7.97
C ARG A 87 24.93 -6.76 -8.40
N ASP A 88 24.69 -8.06 -8.37
CA ASP A 88 23.37 -8.63 -8.69
C ASP A 88 22.34 -8.22 -7.65
N ILE A 89 22.73 -8.22 -6.37
CA ILE A 89 21.88 -7.77 -5.25
C ILE A 89 21.58 -6.27 -5.38
N ARG A 90 22.57 -5.46 -5.76
CA ARG A 90 22.37 -4.02 -6.02
C ARG A 90 21.41 -3.78 -7.20
N GLY A 91 21.52 -4.60 -8.26
CA GLY A 91 20.60 -4.59 -9.38
C GLY A 91 19.16 -4.93 -8.98
N LEU A 92 18.98 -5.93 -8.12
CA LEU A 92 17.70 -6.28 -7.52
C LEU A 92 17.12 -5.14 -6.69
N MET A 93 17.92 -4.55 -5.79
CA MET A 93 17.51 -3.42 -4.97
C MET A 93 17.06 -2.23 -5.84
N GLY A 94 17.84 -1.87 -6.86
CA GLY A 94 17.51 -0.79 -7.78
C GLY A 94 16.25 -1.06 -8.60
N THR A 95 16.05 -2.30 -9.03
CA THR A 95 14.85 -2.73 -9.78
C THR A 95 13.61 -2.63 -8.90
N LEU A 96 13.64 -3.23 -7.70
CA LEU A 96 12.56 -3.18 -6.74
C LEU A 96 12.20 -1.74 -6.33
N TYR A 97 13.21 -0.95 -5.96
CA TYR A 97 13.03 0.44 -5.54
C TYR A 97 12.35 1.27 -6.63
N ARG A 98 12.79 1.14 -7.88
CA ARG A 98 12.21 1.88 -9.02
C ARG A 98 10.75 1.49 -9.26
N GLU A 99 10.44 0.20 -9.22
CA GLU A 99 9.08 -0.27 -9.49
C GLU A 99 8.11 0.07 -8.37
N VAL A 100 8.49 -0.16 -7.10
CA VAL A 100 7.67 0.24 -5.95
C VAL A 100 7.45 1.75 -5.96
N ARG A 101 8.50 2.56 -6.17
CA ARG A 101 8.36 4.02 -6.24
C ARG A 101 7.44 4.47 -7.37
N ARG A 102 7.48 3.81 -8.54
CA ARG A 102 6.62 4.14 -9.67
C ARG A 102 5.16 3.84 -9.36
N LEU A 103 4.86 2.66 -8.82
CA LEU A 103 3.49 2.26 -8.47
C LEU A 103 2.91 3.13 -7.35
N ARG A 104 3.71 3.43 -6.32
CA ARG A 104 3.28 4.31 -5.22
C ARG A 104 2.90 5.74 -5.64
N LYS A 105 3.44 6.23 -6.76
CA LYS A 105 3.03 7.53 -7.32
C LYS A 105 1.61 7.50 -7.88
N LYS A 106 1.13 6.32 -8.30
CA LYS A 106 -0.21 6.11 -8.85
C LYS A 106 -1.23 5.77 -7.77
N GLY A 107 -0.84 4.98 -6.77
CA GLY A 107 -1.72 4.59 -5.67
C GLY A 107 -1.14 3.48 -4.78
N THR A 108 -1.99 2.55 -4.35
CA THR A 108 -1.67 1.51 -3.36
C THR A 108 -0.91 0.34 -3.96
N VAL A 109 0.07 -0.18 -3.22
CA VAL A 109 0.93 -1.28 -3.62
C VAL A 109 0.73 -2.49 -2.73
N HIS A 110 0.36 -3.61 -3.35
CA HIS A 110 0.38 -4.93 -2.76
C HIS A 110 1.64 -5.65 -3.24
N PHE A 111 2.47 -6.16 -2.33
CA PHE A 111 3.74 -6.81 -2.69
C PHE A 111 3.83 -8.24 -2.17
N CYS A 112 3.71 -9.21 -3.07
CA CYS A 112 3.97 -10.60 -2.77
C CYS A 112 5.46 -10.95 -2.89
N ILE A 113 6.04 -11.39 -1.77
CA ILE A 113 7.46 -11.74 -1.66
C ILE A 113 7.72 -13.25 -1.60
N SER A 114 6.71 -14.08 -1.90
CA SER A 114 6.81 -15.54 -1.80
C SER A 114 7.59 -16.20 -2.93
N GLY A 115 7.60 -15.60 -4.12
CA GLY A 115 8.25 -16.19 -5.29
C GLY A 115 9.70 -15.75 -5.46
N GLY A 116 10.47 -16.57 -6.18
CA GLY A 116 11.85 -16.24 -6.55
C GLY A 116 12.91 -16.80 -5.60
N ARG A 117 14.13 -16.31 -5.75
CA ARG A 117 15.23 -16.64 -4.83
C ARG A 117 14.97 -15.94 -3.50
N LYS A 118 15.31 -16.56 -2.36
CA LYS A 118 15.08 -15.99 -1.02
C LYS A 118 15.53 -14.52 -0.86
N VAL A 119 16.66 -14.18 -1.49
CA VAL A 119 17.18 -12.80 -1.49
C VAL A 119 16.22 -11.77 -2.10
N MET A 120 15.38 -12.17 -3.06
CA MET A 120 14.35 -11.32 -3.65
C MET A 120 13.30 -10.91 -2.63
N GLY A 121 12.84 -11.86 -1.79
CA GLY A 121 11.91 -11.55 -0.71
C GLY A 121 12.55 -10.69 0.39
N ILE A 122 13.81 -10.98 0.76
CA ILE A 122 14.57 -10.18 1.73
C ILE A 122 14.71 -8.74 1.25
N MET A 123 15.17 -8.53 0.01
CA MET A 123 15.31 -7.18 -0.56
C MET A 123 13.95 -6.52 -0.80
N GLY A 124 12.92 -7.31 -1.13
CA GLY A 124 11.54 -6.84 -1.22
C GLY A 124 11.06 -6.23 0.09
N MET A 125 11.32 -6.92 1.22
CA MET A 125 11.01 -6.40 2.55
C MET A 125 11.78 -5.11 2.86
N VAL A 126 13.08 -5.04 2.56
CA VAL A 126 13.88 -3.82 2.77
C VAL A 126 13.31 -2.65 1.97
N VAL A 127 12.96 -2.85 0.71
CA VAL A 127 12.33 -1.80 -0.12
C VAL A 127 10.96 -1.41 0.42
N ALA A 128 10.16 -2.37 0.88
CA ALA A 128 8.87 -2.09 1.49
C ALA A 128 9.01 -1.20 2.73
N GLN A 129 9.92 -1.53 3.65
CA GLN A 129 10.18 -0.73 4.85
C GLN A 129 10.64 0.71 4.55
N LEU A 130 11.34 0.91 3.44
CA LEU A 130 11.82 2.24 3.01
C LEU A 130 10.75 3.07 2.31
N LEU A 131 9.89 2.42 1.52
CA LEU A 131 9.01 3.13 0.59
C LEU A 131 7.53 3.02 0.90
N PHE A 132 7.05 2.05 1.68
CA PHE A 132 5.61 1.84 1.83
C PHE A 132 4.92 2.97 2.59
N GLY A 133 3.76 3.36 2.07
CA GLY A 133 2.79 4.20 2.73
C GLY A 133 1.90 3.42 3.71
N PRO A 134 0.90 4.08 4.29
CA PRO A 134 0.02 3.48 5.28
C PRO A 134 -0.85 2.34 4.74
N ASP A 135 -1.24 2.42 3.47
CA ASP A 135 -2.18 1.48 2.83
C ASP A 135 -1.48 0.35 2.05
N ASP A 136 -0.16 0.45 1.88
CA ASP A 136 0.63 -0.55 1.15
C ASP A 136 0.83 -1.81 2.01
N LYS A 137 0.74 -2.99 1.38
CA LYS A 137 0.74 -4.28 2.09
C LYS A 137 1.80 -5.22 1.51
N VAL A 138 2.59 -5.85 2.38
CA VAL A 138 3.44 -6.99 1.99
C VAL A 138 2.69 -8.28 2.28
N TRP A 139 2.79 -9.23 1.36
CA TRP A 139 2.12 -10.52 1.44
C TRP A 139 3.11 -11.67 1.35
N HIS A 140 2.85 -12.70 2.14
CA HIS A 140 3.46 -14.01 2.00
C HIS A 140 2.37 -15.06 1.78
N LEU A 141 2.38 -15.64 0.59
CA LEU A 141 1.59 -16.80 0.23
C LEU A 141 2.14 -18.07 0.91
N ILE A 142 1.30 -18.73 1.70
CA ILE A 142 1.55 -20.06 2.29
C ILE A 142 0.61 -21.06 1.62
N THR A 143 1.18 -22.13 1.09
CA THR A 143 0.45 -23.19 0.40
C THR A 143 0.69 -24.53 1.08
N GLU A 144 -0.37 -25.24 1.46
CA GLU A 144 -0.27 -26.59 2.00
C GLU A 144 0.00 -27.61 0.88
N GLY A 145 0.95 -28.52 1.10
CA GLY A 145 1.15 -29.70 0.25
C GLY A 145 1.82 -29.49 -1.12
N TRP A 146 2.29 -28.29 -1.45
CA TRP A 146 3.02 -28.05 -2.70
C TRP A 146 4.41 -28.65 -2.69
N GLN A 147 4.69 -29.45 -3.73
CA GLN A 147 6.03 -29.90 -4.07
C GLN A 147 6.49 -29.16 -5.34
N PRO A 148 7.75 -28.72 -5.43
CA PRO A 148 8.28 -28.11 -6.64
C PRO A 148 8.13 -29.07 -7.83
N GLY A 149 7.35 -28.67 -8.85
CA GLY A 149 7.13 -29.48 -10.06
C GLY A 149 5.83 -30.29 -10.09
N SER A 150 4.99 -30.23 -9.06
CA SER A 150 3.60 -30.73 -9.12
C SER A 150 2.76 -30.02 -10.19
N GLU A 151 1.58 -30.56 -10.50
CA GLU A 151 0.62 -29.93 -11.43
C GLU A 151 0.48 -28.44 -11.12
N ARG A 152 0.77 -27.61 -12.13
CA ARG A 152 0.77 -26.15 -12.03
C ARG A 152 -0.67 -25.64 -11.98
N CYS A 153 -1.29 -25.76 -10.81
CA CYS A 153 -2.61 -25.21 -10.55
C CYS A 153 -2.49 -23.69 -10.44
N LEU A 154 -2.85 -22.97 -11.51
CA LEU A 154 -2.76 -21.50 -11.55
C LEU A 154 -3.85 -20.82 -10.73
N HIS A 155 -5.00 -21.49 -10.59
CA HIS A 155 -6.16 -20.97 -9.88
C HIS A 155 -6.70 -22.04 -8.95
N LEU A 156 -6.89 -21.70 -7.68
CA LEU A 156 -7.33 -22.68 -6.69
C LEU A 156 -8.82 -22.97 -6.82
N SER A 157 -9.19 -24.24 -6.62
CA SER A 157 -10.59 -24.63 -6.43
C SER A 157 -11.03 -24.34 -4.98
N SER A 158 -12.33 -24.18 -4.73
CA SER A 158 -12.88 -23.76 -3.42
C SER A 158 -12.54 -24.66 -2.20
N GLY A 159 -11.86 -25.80 -2.39
CA GLY A 159 -11.43 -26.71 -1.33
C GLY A 159 -9.93 -26.69 -0.99
N GLU A 160 -9.09 -26.01 -1.78
CA GLU A 160 -7.65 -25.96 -1.53
C GLU A 160 -7.29 -24.89 -0.49
N ARG A 161 -6.42 -25.23 0.46
CA ARG A 161 -6.02 -24.35 1.56
C ARG A 161 -4.77 -23.57 1.21
N VAL A 162 -4.98 -22.29 0.91
CA VAL A 162 -3.91 -21.31 0.74
C VAL A 162 -4.20 -20.09 1.58
N TRP A 163 -3.17 -19.56 2.22
CA TRP A 163 -3.25 -18.37 3.05
C TRP A 163 -2.38 -17.28 2.45
N LEU A 164 -3.01 -16.13 2.15
CA LEU A 164 -2.30 -14.91 1.85
C LEU A 164 -2.07 -14.15 3.15
N VAL A 165 -0.89 -14.33 3.75
CA VAL A 165 -0.58 -13.77 5.07
C VAL A 165 -0.03 -12.35 4.92
N PRO A 166 -0.66 -11.33 5.54
CA PRO A 166 -0.10 -9.98 5.57
C PRO A 166 1.13 -9.96 6.47
N ILE A 167 2.25 -9.43 5.96
CA ILE A 167 3.49 -9.28 6.72
C ILE A 167 3.58 -7.85 7.27
N PRO A 168 3.74 -7.65 8.59
CA PRO A 168 3.93 -6.33 9.17
C PRO A 168 5.15 -5.60 8.60
N VAL A 169 4.96 -4.34 8.16
CA VAL A 169 6.04 -3.51 7.59
C VAL A 169 6.39 -2.37 8.53
N LEU A 170 7.44 -2.53 9.32
CA LEU A 170 7.91 -1.47 10.21
C LEU A 170 8.50 -0.31 9.39
N ARG A 171 7.87 0.87 9.45
CA ARG A 171 8.34 2.08 8.76
C ARG A 171 9.35 2.81 9.62
N TRP A 172 10.43 3.30 9.01
CA TRP A 172 11.52 3.98 9.74
C TRP A 172 11.08 5.27 10.46
N SER A 173 10.05 5.96 9.96
CA SER A 173 9.44 7.10 10.65
C SER A 173 8.81 6.74 12.00
N GLU A 174 8.56 5.45 12.25
CA GLU A 174 7.93 4.91 13.45
C GLU A 174 8.97 4.29 14.39
N GLY A 175 10.25 4.29 13.99
CA GLY A 175 11.34 3.60 14.69
C GLY A 175 11.59 4.10 16.11
N LYS A 176 11.26 5.37 16.42
CA LYS A 176 11.37 5.89 17.79
C LYS A 176 10.34 5.25 18.73
N ILE A 177 9.08 5.14 18.27
CA ILE A 177 8.00 4.52 19.06
C ILE A 177 8.28 3.02 19.20
N LEU A 178 8.75 2.38 18.14
CA LEU A 178 9.13 0.97 18.17
C LEU A 178 10.23 0.68 19.20
N MET A 179 11.29 1.52 19.30
CA MET A 179 12.38 1.29 20.25
C MET A 179 11.94 1.45 21.71
N GLU A 180 11.05 2.41 21.98
CA GLU A 180 10.44 2.58 23.30
C GLU A 180 9.55 1.36 23.66
N THR A 181 8.83 0.80 22.68
CA THR A 181 7.86 -0.29 22.89
C THR A 181 8.46 -1.71 22.84
N VAL A 182 9.53 -1.94 22.07
CA VAL A 182 10.21 -3.26 21.98
C VAL A 182 10.91 -3.61 23.29
N SER A 183 11.28 -2.62 24.10
CA SER A 183 11.76 -2.86 25.46
C SER A 183 10.70 -3.42 26.41
N GLU A 184 9.40 -3.33 26.07
CA GLU A 184 8.27 -3.83 26.87
C GLU A 184 7.71 -5.18 26.35
N LEU A 185 8.33 -5.77 25.31
CA LEU A 185 7.81 -6.93 24.60
C LEU A 185 8.27 -8.26 25.25
N ASP A 186 7.39 -8.87 26.05
CA ASP A 186 7.58 -10.22 26.60
C ASP A 186 7.01 -11.35 25.70
N ASP A 187 6.13 -11.05 24.73
CA ASP A 187 5.48 -12.04 23.85
C ASP A 187 5.47 -11.63 22.35
N PRO A 188 6.22 -12.34 21.48
CA PRO A 188 6.27 -12.09 20.04
C PRO A 188 4.93 -12.24 19.30
N ASN A 189 3.96 -12.99 19.83
CA ASN A 189 2.69 -13.22 19.13
C ASN A 189 1.75 -12.01 19.19
N LYS A 190 1.98 -11.08 20.11
CA LYS A 190 1.20 -9.83 20.20
C LYS A 190 1.67 -8.77 19.20
N VAL A 191 2.78 -9.00 18.50
CA VAL A 191 3.40 -8.03 17.58
C VAL A 191 2.45 -7.58 16.48
N ALA A 192 1.58 -8.46 15.97
CA ALA A 192 0.60 -8.10 14.93
C ALA A 192 -0.45 -7.08 15.45
N HIS A 193 -1.08 -7.36 16.60
CA HIS A 193 -2.03 -6.43 17.24
C HIS A 193 -1.36 -5.11 17.66
N TRP A 194 -0.10 -5.17 18.12
CA TRP A 194 0.66 -3.96 18.43
C TRP A 194 1.02 -3.16 17.19
N TYR A 195 1.35 -3.83 16.09
CA TYR A 195 1.61 -3.17 14.81
C TYR A 195 0.36 -2.44 14.30
N GLU A 196 -0.83 -3.04 14.40
CA GLU A 196 -2.09 -2.34 14.12
C GLU A 196 -2.27 -1.10 14.99
N LYS A 197 -1.97 -1.19 16.30
CA LYS A 197 -2.05 -0.06 17.23
C LYS A 197 -1.02 1.04 16.92
N LEU A 198 0.22 0.67 16.60
CA LEU A 198 1.29 1.60 16.19
C LEU A 198 0.96 2.29 14.88
N ASN A 199 0.42 1.54 13.92
CA ASN A 199 -0.03 2.06 12.64
C ASN A 199 -1.17 3.06 12.86
N ARG A 200 -2.16 2.74 13.71
CA ARG A 200 -3.25 3.65 14.09
C ARG A 200 -2.74 4.92 14.79
N ALA A 201 -1.85 4.79 15.76
CA ALA A 201 -1.26 5.93 16.48
C ALA A 201 -0.42 6.82 15.56
N SER A 202 0.36 6.22 14.66
CA SER A 202 1.19 6.94 13.69
C SER A 202 0.33 7.64 12.64
N GLN A 203 -0.74 6.99 12.15
CA GLN A 203 -1.72 7.62 11.28
C GLN A 203 -2.42 8.80 11.98
N MET A 204 -2.83 8.62 13.24
CA MET A 204 -3.46 9.66 14.04
C MET A 204 -2.53 10.87 14.20
N LYS A 205 -1.26 10.63 14.54
CA LYS A 205 -0.24 11.68 14.66
C LYS A 205 -0.04 12.44 13.35
N ARG A 206 -0.01 11.73 12.21
CA ARG A 206 0.17 12.35 10.89
C ARG A 206 -1.06 13.16 10.47
N LYS A 207 -2.27 12.69 10.78
CA LYS A 207 -3.53 13.44 10.57
C LYS A 207 -3.55 14.71 11.42
N LYS A 208 -3.20 14.58 12.70
CA LYS A 208 -3.02 15.70 13.61
C LYS A 208 -2.00 16.70 13.07
N GLU A 209 -0.85 16.24 12.59
CA GLU A 209 0.15 17.11 11.96
C GLU A 209 -0.40 17.87 10.74
N PHE A 210 -1.15 17.21 9.86
CA PHE A 210 -1.78 17.89 8.73
C PHE A 210 -2.75 18.98 9.21
N ILE A 211 -3.68 18.64 10.11
CA ILE A 211 -4.64 19.61 10.64
C ILE A 211 -3.92 20.74 11.37
N GLU A 212 -2.94 20.45 12.22
CA GLU A 212 -2.32 21.42 13.13
C GLU A 212 -1.13 22.19 12.56
N HIS A 213 -0.50 21.73 11.48
CA HIS A 213 0.73 22.34 10.97
C HIS A 213 0.69 22.66 9.49
N TRP A 214 -0.14 21.99 8.68
CA TRP A 214 -0.30 22.32 7.25
C TRP A 214 -1.41 23.34 6.99
N LEU A 215 -2.49 23.25 7.77
CA LEU A 215 -3.64 24.15 7.62
C LEU A 215 -3.49 25.39 8.49
N THR A 216 -3.86 26.54 7.93
CA THR A 216 -4.12 27.76 8.71
C THR A 216 -5.36 27.56 9.58
N GLN A 217 -5.51 28.36 10.63
CA GLN A 217 -6.69 28.28 11.51
C GLN A 217 -8.01 28.38 10.72
N ALA A 218 -8.10 29.31 9.78
CA ALA A 218 -9.31 29.49 8.97
C ALA A 218 -9.59 28.30 8.03
N GLU A 219 -8.55 27.62 7.54
CA GLU A 219 -8.71 26.38 6.77
C GLU A 219 -9.15 25.22 7.66
N ARG A 220 -8.63 25.10 8.89
CA ARG A 220 -9.04 24.06 9.85
C ARG A 220 -10.53 24.12 10.17
N GLU A 221 -11.04 25.32 10.43
CA GLU A 221 -12.47 25.55 10.68
C GLU A 221 -13.33 25.06 9.50
N VAL A 222 -12.91 25.37 8.27
CA VAL A 222 -13.60 24.92 7.06
C VAL A 222 -13.54 23.40 6.94
N VAL A 223 -12.37 22.79 7.15
CA VAL A 223 -12.20 21.33 7.06
C VAL A 223 -13.03 20.60 8.12
N TYR A 224 -13.07 21.11 9.35
CA TYR A 224 -13.92 20.58 10.42
C TYR A 224 -15.39 20.55 10.01
N LEU A 225 -15.94 21.66 9.52
CA LEU A 225 -17.35 21.74 9.10
C LEU A 225 -17.64 20.89 7.86
N VAL A 226 -16.69 20.77 6.92
CA VAL A 226 -16.80 19.86 5.77
C VAL A 226 -16.92 18.41 6.23
N CYS A 227 -16.11 18.00 7.22
CA CYS A 227 -16.12 16.65 7.76
C CYS A 227 -17.42 16.32 8.51
N ARG A 228 -18.12 17.34 9.01
CA ARG A 228 -19.49 17.23 9.55
C ARG A 228 -20.59 17.21 8.47
N GLY A 229 -20.22 17.21 7.20
CA GLY A 229 -21.14 17.10 6.07
C GLY A 229 -21.78 18.41 5.61
N LEU A 230 -21.37 19.56 6.13
CA LEU A 230 -21.91 20.85 5.69
C LEU A 230 -21.47 21.15 4.26
N GLY A 231 -22.32 21.85 3.49
CA GLY A 231 -21.99 22.42 2.18
C GLY A 231 -21.38 23.83 2.27
N ASN A 232 -20.88 24.37 1.15
CA ASN A 232 -20.18 25.67 1.15
C ASN A 232 -21.05 26.84 1.65
N ALA A 233 -22.33 26.89 1.28
CA ALA A 233 -23.28 27.90 1.75
C ALA A 233 -23.49 27.86 3.27
N ALA A 234 -23.66 26.66 3.83
CA ALA A 234 -23.82 26.47 5.28
C ALA A 234 -22.54 26.85 6.03
N ILE A 235 -21.37 26.47 5.53
CA ILE A 235 -20.06 26.85 6.10
C ILE A 235 -19.85 28.36 6.04
N ALA A 236 -20.22 28.99 4.93
CA ALA A 236 -20.11 30.43 4.76
C ALA A 236 -20.96 31.18 5.79
N ALA A 237 -22.19 30.72 6.02
CA ALA A 237 -23.06 31.26 7.05
C ALA A 237 -22.47 31.07 8.46
N GLU A 238 -22.02 29.85 8.79
CA GLU A 238 -21.47 29.51 10.10
C GLU A 238 -20.21 30.32 10.45
N LEU A 239 -19.32 30.52 9.47
CA LEU A 239 -18.04 31.20 9.67
C LEU A 239 -18.10 32.70 9.33
N TYR A 240 -19.28 33.25 9.05
CA TYR A 240 -19.48 34.64 8.62
C TYR A 240 -18.56 35.05 7.44
N LYS A 241 -18.42 34.15 6.46
CA LYS A 241 -17.59 34.30 5.26
C LYS A 241 -18.47 34.28 4.01
N SER A 242 -17.92 34.68 2.85
CA SER A 242 -18.60 34.44 1.57
C SER A 242 -18.37 33.00 1.10
N GLU A 243 -19.33 32.45 0.33
CA GLU A 243 -19.17 31.12 -0.29
C GLU A 243 -17.91 31.03 -1.16
N GLN A 244 -17.55 32.13 -1.82
CA GLN A 244 -16.33 32.21 -2.63
C GLN A 244 -15.06 32.07 -1.78
N THR A 245 -15.03 32.66 -0.58
CA THR A 245 -13.91 32.51 0.34
C THR A 245 -13.77 31.06 0.81
N VAL A 246 -14.88 30.40 1.14
CA VAL A 246 -14.87 28.97 1.53
C VAL A 246 -14.37 28.10 0.37
N ALA A 247 -14.82 28.36 -0.86
CA ALA A 247 -14.37 27.63 -2.05
C ALA A 247 -12.86 27.82 -2.31
N ASN A 248 -12.35 29.04 -2.14
CA ASN A 248 -10.92 29.33 -2.27
C ASN A 248 -10.08 28.62 -1.19
N GLN A 249 -10.55 28.58 0.05
CA GLN A 249 -9.90 27.87 1.15
C GLN A 249 -9.88 26.36 0.90
N LEU A 250 -10.99 25.78 0.44
CA LEU A 250 -11.03 24.36 0.08
C LEU A 250 -10.06 24.00 -1.04
N ARG A 251 -9.92 24.85 -2.06
CA ARG A 251 -8.93 24.65 -3.12
C ARG A 251 -7.50 24.60 -2.55
N SER A 252 -7.14 25.54 -1.68
CA SER A 252 -5.85 25.56 -0.99
C SER A 252 -5.65 24.29 -0.14
N VAL A 253 -6.68 23.86 0.60
CA VAL A 253 -6.65 22.61 1.37
C VAL A 253 -6.40 21.40 0.47
N TYR A 254 -7.06 21.29 -0.69
CA TYR A 254 -6.86 20.15 -1.59
C TYR A 254 -5.46 20.13 -2.19
N GLU A 255 -4.86 21.28 -2.46
CA GLU A 255 -3.46 21.37 -2.91
C GLU A 255 -2.50 20.88 -1.83
N LYS A 256 -2.63 21.37 -0.60
CA LYS A 256 -1.84 20.93 0.56
C LYS A 256 -2.05 19.46 0.86
N PHE A 257 -3.28 18.97 0.76
CA PHE A 257 -3.60 17.56 1.02
C PHE A 257 -2.99 16.66 -0.05
N ARG A 258 -3.00 17.08 -1.32
CA ARG A 258 -2.30 16.37 -2.40
C ARG A 258 -0.79 16.29 -2.13
N GLU A 259 -0.19 17.40 -1.74
CA GLU A 259 1.24 17.45 -1.39
C GLU A 259 1.57 16.56 -0.17
N TRP A 260 0.77 16.64 0.89
CA TRP A 260 0.93 15.81 2.10
C TRP A 260 0.80 14.31 1.82
N LEU A 261 -0.07 13.91 0.89
CA LEU A 261 -0.20 12.51 0.43
C LEU A 261 1.01 12.06 -0.42
N GLY A 262 1.78 13.00 -0.98
CA GLY A 262 2.86 12.70 -1.91
C GLY A 262 2.38 12.22 -3.28
N CYS A 263 1.11 12.41 -3.61
CA CYS A 263 0.53 12.04 -4.90
C CYS A 263 0.82 13.13 -5.93
N THR A 264 1.50 12.80 -7.03
CA THR A 264 1.70 13.73 -8.15
C THR A 264 0.52 13.76 -9.11
N GLU A 265 -0.31 12.70 -9.13
CA GLU A 265 -1.47 12.57 -10.02
C GLU A 265 -2.65 11.94 -9.27
N GLY A 266 -3.83 12.56 -9.38
CA GLY A 266 -5.06 12.17 -8.69
C GLY A 266 -5.87 13.37 -8.20
N ASN A 267 -7.19 13.30 -8.34
CA ASN A 267 -8.08 14.32 -7.77
C ASN A 267 -8.18 14.11 -6.26
N VAL A 268 -7.74 15.12 -5.52
CA VAL A 268 -8.12 15.31 -4.12
C VAL A 268 -9.38 16.16 -4.14
N ASP A 269 -10.48 15.59 -3.65
CA ASP A 269 -11.80 16.23 -3.64
C ASP A 269 -12.44 16.16 -2.25
N ARG A 270 -13.65 16.72 -2.14
CA ARG A 270 -14.38 16.77 -0.87
C ARG A 270 -14.62 15.39 -0.28
N SER A 271 -14.98 14.42 -1.10
CA SER A 271 -15.28 13.05 -0.65
C SER A 271 -14.05 12.39 -0.06
N ARG A 272 -12.89 12.54 -0.72
CA ARG A 272 -11.62 12.01 -0.19
C ARG A 272 -11.18 12.72 1.09
N LEU A 273 -11.36 14.04 1.18
CA LEU A 273 -11.07 14.80 2.41
C LEU A 273 -11.95 14.33 3.59
N ILE A 274 -13.25 14.14 3.36
CA ILE A 274 -14.18 13.63 4.39
C ILE A 274 -13.79 12.22 4.82
N ALA A 275 -13.54 11.31 3.86
CA ALA A 275 -13.17 9.93 4.17
C ALA A 275 -11.89 9.87 5.03
N GLU A 276 -10.94 10.77 4.78
CA GLU A 276 -9.67 10.81 5.51
C GLU A 276 -9.82 11.41 6.93
N PHE A 277 -10.53 12.53 7.08
CA PHE A 277 -10.50 13.34 8.30
C PHE A 277 -11.79 13.32 9.13
N ALA A 278 -12.93 12.87 8.61
CA ALA A 278 -14.14 12.76 9.44
C ALA A 278 -13.96 11.80 10.64
N PRO A 279 -13.33 10.61 10.49
CA PRO A 279 -13.05 9.75 11.64
C PRO A 279 -12.08 10.39 12.65
N TYR A 280 -11.19 11.27 12.18
CA TYR A 280 -10.25 12.00 13.05
C TYR A 280 -11.00 12.97 13.97
N PHE A 281 -11.88 13.81 13.41
CA PHE A 281 -12.64 14.78 14.20
C PHE A 281 -13.63 14.11 15.15
N ALA A 282 -14.29 13.03 14.73
CA ALA A 282 -15.19 12.28 15.61
C ALA A 282 -14.47 11.75 16.86
N LEU A 283 -13.26 11.20 16.69
CA LEU A 283 -12.45 10.72 17.82
C LEU A 283 -11.99 11.85 18.75
N MET A 284 -11.63 13.01 18.20
CA MET A 284 -11.22 14.17 19.01
C MET A 284 -12.39 14.73 19.83
N GLU A 285 -13.62 14.73 19.29
CA GLU A 285 -14.81 15.16 20.01
C GLU A 285 -15.14 14.20 21.18
N GLU A 286 -15.05 12.88 20.95
CA GLU A 286 -15.23 11.87 22.01
C GLU A 286 -14.19 12.03 23.14
N GLU A 287 -12.92 12.30 22.81
CA GLU A 287 -11.86 12.55 23.80
C GLU A 287 -12.07 13.86 24.60
N GLU A 288 -12.63 14.90 23.99
CA GLU A 288 -12.97 16.15 24.67
C GLU A 288 -14.16 15.98 25.63
N GLU A 289 -15.18 15.20 25.24
CA GLU A 289 -16.34 14.89 26.07
C GLU A 289 -15.95 14.05 27.30
N ASP A 290 -15.14 13.00 27.13
CA ASP A 290 -14.68 12.15 28.25
C ASP A 290 -13.82 12.93 29.27
N ASN A 291 -13.01 13.90 28.81
CA ASN A 291 -12.21 14.77 29.68
C ASN A 291 -13.05 15.82 30.43
N MET A 292 -14.25 16.16 29.93
CA MET A 292 -15.21 17.02 30.65
C MET A 292 -16.04 16.26 31.69
N VAL A 293 -16.25 14.95 31.51
CA VAL A 293 -17.01 14.09 32.44
C VAL A 293 -16.15 13.59 33.61
N THR A 294 -14.82 13.58 33.45
CA THR A 294 -13.86 13.10 34.46
C THR A 294 -13.20 14.21 35.31
N ASN A 295 -13.56 15.49 35.06
CA ASN A 295 -13.20 16.66 35.89
C ASN A 295 -14.42 17.22 36.64
#